data_AF-A0A352C306-F1
#
_entry.id   AF-A0A352C306-F1
#
_cell.length_a   1.000
_cell.length_b   1.000
_cell.length_c   1.000
_cell.angle_alpha   90.00
_cell.angle_beta   90.00
_cell.angle_gamma   90.00
#
_symmetry.space_group_name_H-M   'P 1'
#
loop_
_entity.id
_entity.type
_entity.pdbx_description
1 polymer ?
#
loop_
_entity_poly.entity_id
_entity_poly.type
_entity_poly.pdbx_seq_one_letter_code
_entity_poly.pdbx_strand_id
1 'polypeptide(L)'
;MIKTLGCLIFSLMISFDISAGITLISDPKVLSIAIEENKEDWVDLRQQQVILWGPSPEILNNQDYTFLRKTVYEKLKTAQRMLPQGVRFCLYEGYRSLSLQKIIFDKHYQHVKAEHPNWSHKHVFLETTKLVSPVVNLV
;
A
#
# COMPACT_ATOMS: atom_id res chain seq x y z
N MET A 1 -32.21 46.79 -11.38
CA MET A 1 -31.50 46.54 -12.66
C MET A 1 -30.09 46.07 -12.31
N ILE A 2 -29.82 44.76 -12.41
CA ILE A 2 -28.98 44.12 -13.46
C ILE A 2 -27.48 44.38 -13.17
N LYS A 3 -26.58 43.42 -12.94
CA LYS A 3 -26.52 41.97 -13.22
C LYS A 3 -25.51 41.32 -12.26
N THR A 4 -25.88 40.20 -11.65
CA THR A 4 -24.95 39.29 -10.97
C THR A 4 -24.15 38.56 -12.05
N LEU A 5 -22.81 38.66 -12.02
CA LEU A 5 -21.93 37.95 -12.94
C LEU A 5 -21.85 36.50 -12.48
N GLY A 6 -22.52 35.60 -13.21
CA GLY A 6 -22.49 34.16 -12.94
C GLY A 6 -21.09 33.61 -13.16
N CYS A 7 -20.46 33.13 -12.09
CA CYS A 7 -19.25 32.34 -12.16
C CYS A 7 -19.63 30.96 -12.70
N LEU A 8 -19.34 30.71 -13.97
CA LEU A 8 -19.41 29.38 -14.58
C LEU A 8 -18.31 28.51 -13.95
N ILE A 9 -18.65 27.80 -12.89
CA ILE A 9 -17.83 26.70 -12.39
C ILE A 9 -17.95 25.57 -13.42
N PHE A 10 -16.95 25.46 -14.30
CA PHE A 10 -16.72 24.23 -15.05
C PHE A 10 -16.32 23.14 -14.05
N SER A 11 -17.32 22.43 -13.52
CA SER A 11 -17.08 21.17 -12.82
C SER A 11 -16.68 20.14 -13.88
N LEU A 12 -15.38 19.96 -14.06
CA LEU A 12 -14.85 18.80 -14.76
C LEU A 12 -15.15 17.60 -13.87
N MET A 13 -16.34 17.01 -14.03
CA MET A 13 -16.63 15.69 -13.49
C MET A 13 -15.69 14.72 -14.19
N ILE A 14 -14.56 14.44 -13.55
CA ILE A 14 -13.78 13.25 -13.90
C ILE A 14 -14.66 12.08 -13.47
N SER A 15 -15.50 11.62 -14.38
CA SER A 15 -16.15 10.34 -14.28
C SER A 15 -15.04 9.29 -14.33
N PHE A 16 -14.55 8.89 -13.16
CA PHE A 16 -13.85 7.61 -13.06
C PHE A 16 -14.89 6.56 -13.40
N ASP A 17 -14.78 6.02 -14.61
CA ASP A 17 -15.55 4.87 -15.03
C ASP A 17 -15.05 3.66 -14.22
N ILE A 18 -15.66 3.38 -13.07
CA ILE A 18 -15.41 2.19 -12.25
C ILE A 18 -16.06 0.97 -12.95
N SER A 19 -15.85 0.83 -14.25
CA SER A 19 -16.33 -0.31 -15.05
C SER A 19 -15.29 -1.44 -15.07
N ALA A 20 -14.02 -1.17 -14.73
CA ALA A 20 -13.04 -2.21 -14.51
C ALA A 20 -13.26 -2.86 -13.14
N GLY A 21 -13.66 -4.13 -13.11
CA GLY A 21 -13.74 -4.90 -11.87
C GLY A 21 -12.44 -4.84 -11.07
N ILE A 22 -12.55 -4.80 -9.73
CA ILE A 22 -11.39 -4.73 -8.83
C ILE A 22 -10.56 -6.02 -9.01
N THR A 23 -9.28 -5.87 -9.40
CA THR A 23 -8.32 -6.97 -9.41
C THR A 23 -7.86 -7.23 -7.98
N LEU A 24 -8.11 -8.43 -7.46
CA LEU A 24 -7.69 -8.81 -6.11
C LEU A 24 -6.20 -9.16 -6.07
N ILE A 25 -5.58 -9.04 -4.88
CA ILE A 25 -4.16 -9.38 -4.67
C ILE A 25 -3.89 -10.86 -5.02
N SER A 26 -4.86 -11.74 -4.79
CA SER A 26 -4.82 -13.17 -5.10
C SER A 26 -5.34 -13.52 -6.51
N ASP A 27 -5.61 -12.52 -7.36
CA ASP A 27 -6.03 -12.78 -8.74
C ASP A 27 -4.92 -13.56 -9.49
N PRO A 28 -5.24 -14.66 -10.20
CA PRO A 28 -4.25 -15.43 -10.96
C PRO A 28 -3.40 -14.59 -11.91
N LYS A 29 -3.93 -13.49 -12.47
CA LYS A 29 -3.18 -12.57 -13.32
C LYS A 29 -2.05 -11.90 -12.54
N VAL A 30 -2.31 -11.48 -11.31
CA VAL A 30 -1.30 -10.89 -10.42
C VAL A 30 -0.28 -11.97 -10.02
N LEU A 31 -0.75 -13.16 -9.63
CA LEU A 31 0.11 -14.25 -9.18
C LEU A 31 1.01 -14.81 -10.30
N SER A 32 0.63 -14.64 -11.56
CA SER A 32 1.43 -15.05 -12.72
C SER A 32 2.61 -14.12 -13.03
N ILE A 33 2.67 -12.94 -12.41
CA ILE A 33 3.76 -12.00 -12.60
C ILE A 33 5.00 -12.53 -11.89
N ALA A 34 6.05 -12.82 -12.65
CA ALA A 34 7.33 -13.27 -12.09
C ALA A 34 7.93 -12.18 -11.18
N ILE A 35 8.35 -12.59 -9.98
CA ILE A 35 9.05 -11.71 -9.04
C ILE A 35 10.55 -11.84 -9.30
N GLU A 36 11.17 -10.72 -9.67
CA GLU A 36 12.60 -10.65 -9.93
C GLU A 36 13.25 -9.61 -9.00
N GLU A 37 14.38 -9.97 -8.39
CA GLU A 37 15.17 -9.04 -7.59
C GLU A 37 15.84 -8.00 -8.50
N ASN A 38 15.50 -6.72 -8.31
CA ASN A 38 15.99 -5.63 -9.15
C ASN A 38 17.42 -5.17 -8.80
N LYS A 39 18.02 -5.68 -7.71
CA LYS A 39 19.40 -5.41 -7.25
C LYS A 39 19.67 -3.93 -6.95
N GLU A 40 18.64 -3.12 -6.79
CA GLU A 40 18.83 -1.71 -6.44
C GLU A 40 19.31 -1.56 -5.00
N ASP A 41 20.18 -0.58 -4.79
CA ASP A 41 20.60 -0.17 -3.46
C ASP A 41 19.40 0.20 -2.57
N TRP A 42 19.61 0.01 -1.26
CA TRP A 42 18.68 0.43 -0.24
C TRP A 42 19.00 1.84 0.24
N VAL A 43 17.95 2.62 0.50
CA VAL A 43 18.01 3.91 1.19
C VAL A 43 17.35 3.74 2.54
N ASP A 44 18.08 4.05 3.61
CA ASP A 44 17.53 4.15 4.95
C ASP A 44 16.98 5.57 5.18
N LEU A 45 15.68 5.70 5.40
CA LEU A 45 15.06 7.01 5.65
C LEU A 45 15.61 7.70 6.90
N ARG A 46 16.21 6.97 7.85
CA ARG A 46 16.86 7.55 9.04
C ARG A 46 18.10 8.40 8.72
N GLN A 47 18.68 8.20 7.54
CA GLN A 47 19.92 8.85 7.10
C GLN A 47 19.68 10.07 6.17
N GLN A 48 18.43 10.49 6.01
CA GLN A 48 18.02 11.60 5.15
C GLN A 48 16.89 12.41 5.80
N GLN A 49 16.54 13.57 5.22
CA GLN A 49 15.56 14.52 5.82
C GLN A 49 14.47 14.98 4.85
N VAL A 50 14.48 14.50 3.60
CA VAL A 50 13.52 14.91 2.57
C VAL A 50 12.15 14.30 2.84
N ILE A 51 12.12 12.97 2.99
CA ILE A 51 10.90 12.21 3.29
C ILE A 51 10.85 11.97 4.80
N LEU A 52 9.75 12.35 5.45
CA LEU A 52 9.57 12.08 6.87
C LEU A 52 9.23 10.60 7.07
N TRP A 53 9.49 10.08 8.27
CA TRP A 53 9.09 8.75 8.66
C TRP A 53 8.49 8.76 10.07
N GLY A 54 7.44 7.97 10.27
CA GLY A 54 6.73 7.80 11.55
C GLY A 54 7.15 6.51 12.26
N PRO A 55 6.59 6.18 13.43
CA PRO A 55 6.83 4.89 14.08
C PRO A 55 6.25 3.74 13.26
N SER A 56 6.85 2.55 13.38
CA SER A 56 6.36 1.31 12.76
C SER A 56 4.90 1.00 13.18
N PRO A 57 3.97 0.82 12.23
CA PRO A 57 2.54 0.69 12.52
C PRO A 57 2.13 -0.70 13.00
N GLU A 58 2.72 -1.77 12.44
CA GLU A 58 2.21 -3.15 12.60
C GLU A 58 2.83 -3.90 13.78
N ILE A 59 4.11 -3.66 14.04
CA ILE A 59 4.84 -4.27 15.15
C ILE A 59 5.75 -3.25 15.81
N LEU A 60 5.86 -3.38 17.14
CA LEU A 60 6.88 -2.67 17.90
C LEU A 60 8.27 -3.19 17.49
N ASN A 61 9.25 -2.28 17.45
CA ASN A 61 10.66 -2.59 17.18
C ASN A 61 10.99 -3.14 15.78
N ASN A 62 10.11 -2.99 14.77
CA ASN A 62 10.57 -3.18 13.39
C ASN A 62 11.66 -2.15 13.09
N GLN A 63 12.84 -2.61 12.69
CA GLN A 63 13.95 -1.71 12.33
C GLN A 63 14.09 -1.54 10.81
N ASP A 64 13.40 -2.38 10.05
CA ASP A 64 13.59 -2.51 8.61
C ASP A 64 12.58 -1.68 7.80
N TYR A 65 11.49 -1.24 8.43
CA TYR A 65 10.40 -0.49 7.79
C TYR A 65 10.83 0.87 7.21
N THR A 66 12.00 1.40 7.60
CA THR A 66 12.54 2.65 7.07
C THR A 66 13.38 2.45 5.80
N PHE A 67 13.62 1.21 5.36
CA PHE A 67 14.34 0.97 4.12
C PHE A 67 13.42 1.05 2.91
N LEU A 68 13.92 1.71 1.86
CA LEU A 68 13.30 1.78 0.54
C LEU A 68 14.28 1.39 -0.54
N ARG A 69 13.76 0.93 -1.68
CA ARG A 69 14.53 0.88 -2.91
C ARG A 69 14.88 2.29 -3.38
N LYS A 70 16.11 2.48 -3.83
CA LYS A 70 16.63 3.79 -4.26
C LYS A 70 15.73 4.49 -5.28
N THR A 71 15.23 3.77 -6.28
CA THR A 71 14.34 4.37 -7.30
C THR A 71 13.01 4.82 -6.72
N VAL A 72 12.45 4.09 -5.76
CA VAL A 72 11.22 4.50 -5.04
C VAL A 72 11.49 5.78 -4.26
N TYR A 73 12.60 5.86 -3.54
CA TYR A 73 12.99 7.06 -2.81
C TYR A 73 13.15 8.29 -3.73
N GLU A 74 13.82 8.16 -4.87
CA GLU A 74 13.98 9.27 -5.82
C GLU A 74 12.65 9.74 -6.45
N LYS A 75 11.73 8.80 -6.71
CA LYS A 75 10.36 9.14 -7.14
C LYS A 75 9.60 9.89 -6.04
N LEU A 76 9.70 9.45 -4.78
CA LEU A 76 9.09 10.14 -3.64
C LEU A 76 9.66 11.54 -3.44
N LYS A 77 10.98 11.73 -3.58
CA LYS A 77 11.61 13.06 -3.55
C LYS A 77 11.06 13.99 -4.63
N THR A 78 10.88 13.46 -5.83
CA THR A 78 10.31 14.22 -6.95
C THR A 78 8.87 14.62 -6.65
N ALA A 79 8.05 13.67 -6.19
CA ALA A 79 6.68 13.94 -5.79
C ALA A 79 6.59 14.94 -4.63
N GLN A 80 7.48 14.86 -3.63
CA GLN A 80 7.51 15.78 -2.49
C GLN A 80 7.71 17.24 -2.92
N ARG A 81 8.46 17.50 -3.99
CA ARG A 81 8.67 18.85 -4.54
C ARG A 81 7.43 19.41 -5.25
N MET A 82 6.51 18.54 -5.65
CA MET A 82 5.27 18.92 -6.33
C MET A 82 4.12 19.17 -5.35
N LEU A 83 4.29 18.86 -4.07
CA LEU A 83 3.27 19.06 -3.05
C LEU A 83 3.07 20.56 -2.74
N PRO A 84 1.85 20.98 -2.36
CA PRO A 84 1.60 22.32 -1.87
C PRO A 84 2.48 22.69 -0.67
N GLN A 85 2.73 23.98 -0.49
CA GLN A 85 3.48 24.48 0.66
C GLN A 85 2.84 24.01 1.97
N GLY A 86 3.67 23.51 2.90
CA GLY A 86 3.22 22.99 4.19
C GLY A 86 2.83 21.51 4.21
N VAL A 87 2.78 20.84 3.04
CA VAL A 87 2.45 19.41 2.96
C VAL A 87 3.71 18.57 2.75
N ARG A 88 3.84 17.49 3.53
CA ARG A 88 4.98 16.57 3.46
C ARG A 88 4.52 15.12 3.48
N PHE A 89 5.22 14.26 2.75
CA PHE A 89 5.10 12.83 2.90
C PHE A 89 5.73 12.39 4.23
N CYS A 90 4.99 11.54 4.94
CA CYS A 90 5.45 10.80 6.11
C CYS A 90 5.21 9.31 5.86
N LEU A 91 6.29 8.54 5.80
CA LEU A 91 6.25 7.11 5.53
C LEU A 91 6.18 6.31 6.84
N TYR A 92 5.22 5.41 6.93
CA TYR A 92 5.04 4.52 8.08
C TYR A 92 5.53 3.11 7.79
N GLU A 93 5.63 2.72 6.52
CA GLU A 93 6.12 1.39 6.16
C GLU A 93 6.73 1.37 4.77
N GLY A 94 7.96 0.83 4.69
CA GLY A 94 8.72 0.65 3.47
C GLY A 94 8.97 -0.84 3.26
N TYR A 95 10.19 -1.29 3.49
CA TYR A 95 10.54 -2.70 3.40
C TYR A 95 9.84 -3.53 4.49
N ARG A 96 9.34 -4.69 4.09
CA ARG A 96 8.71 -5.67 4.96
C ARG A 96 9.32 -7.04 4.67
N SER A 97 9.95 -7.64 5.68
CA SER A 97 10.51 -8.99 5.54
C SER A 97 9.40 -10.02 5.34
N LEU A 98 9.73 -11.15 4.70
CA LEU A 98 8.78 -12.26 4.54
C LEU A 98 8.26 -12.77 5.89
N SER A 99 9.12 -12.85 6.90
CA SER A 99 8.73 -13.23 8.26
C SER A 99 7.68 -12.28 8.84
N LEU A 100 7.85 -10.97 8.67
CA LEU A 100 6.87 -9.99 9.13
C LEU A 100 5.56 -10.06 8.33
N GLN A 101 5.64 -10.16 7.00
CA GLN A 101 4.44 -10.33 6.15
C GLN A 101 3.64 -11.56 6.57
N LYS A 102 4.31 -12.67 6.89
CA LYS A 102 3.66 -13.88 7.40
C LYS A 102 2.95 -13.64 8.73
N ILE A 103 3.59 -12.96 9.69
CA ILE A 103 2.96 -12.65 10.99
C ILE A 103 1.70 -11.80 10.79
N ILE A 104 1.77 -10.76 9.95
CA ILE A 104 0.62 -9.90 9.66
C ILE A 104 -0.50 -10.72 9.01
N PHE A 105 -0.18 -11.52 8.00
CA PHE A 105 -1.17 -12.38 7.34
C PHE A 105 -1.82 -13.38 8.31
N ASP A 106 -1.02 -14.08 9.12
CA ASP A 106 -1.53 -15.08 10.06
C ASP A 106 -2.47 -14.42 11.10
N LYS A 107 -2.14 -13.22 11.59
CA LYS A 107 -3.03 -12.46 12.49
C LYS A 107 -4.37 -12.14 11.84
N HIS A 108 -4.36 -11.61 10.61
CA HIS A 108 -5.60 -11.33 9.88
C HIS A 108 -6.39 -12.60 9.57
N TYR A 109 -5.71 -13.69 9.19
CA TYR A 109 -6.35 -14.97 8.96
C TYR A 109 -7.08 -15.49 10.21
N GLN A 110 -6.45 -15.41 11.39
CA GLN A 110 -7.11 -15.82 12.63
C GLN A 110 -8.32 -14.93 12.96
N HIS A 111 -8.24 -13.63 12.69
CA HIS A 111 -9.35 -12.72 12.88
C HIS A 111 -10.55 -13.11 11.99
N VAL A 112 -10.32 -13.28 10.68
CA VAL A 112 -11.37 -13.71 9.73
C VAL A 112 -11.95 -15.08 10.13
N LYS A 113 -11.10 -16.03 10.56
CA LYS A 113 -11.54 -17.35 11.02
C LYS A 113 -12.44 -17.24 12.26
N ALA A 114 -12.13 -16.34 13.18
CA ALA A 114 -12.92 -16.13 14.39
C ALA A 114 -14.29 -15.50 14.08
N GLU A 115 -14.35 -14.58 13.11
CA GLU A 115 -15.61 -13.97 12.64
C GLU A 115 -16.47 -14.94 11.82
N HIS A 116 -15.84 -15.92 11.16
CA HIS A 116 -16.51 -16.92 10.34
C HIS A 116 -16.13 -18.38 10.69
N PRO A 117 -16.52 -18.90 11.87
CA PRO A 117 -16.06 -20.21 12.36
C PRO A 117 -16.41 -21.41 11.46
N ASN A 118 -17.48 -21.29 10.67
CA ASN A 118 -17.99 -22.35 9.80
C ASN A 118 -17.37 -22.32 8.39
N TRP A 119 -16.53 -21.34 8.08
CA TRP A 119 -15.91 -21.25 6.76
C TRP A 119 -14.79 -22.27 6.60
N SER A 120 -14.68 -22.78 5.36
CA SER A 120 -13.55 -23.62 4.98
C SER A 120 -12.25 -22.82 5.02
N HIS A 121 -11.12 -23.52 5.16
CA HIS A 121 -9.79 -22.91 5.06
C HIS A 121 -9.63 -22.06 3.79
N LYS A 122 -10.12 -22.57 2.66
CA LYS A 122 -10.08 -21.86 1.36
C LYS A 122 -10.84 -20.54 1.41
N HIS A 123 -12.04 -20.52 2.00
CA HIS A 123 -12.82 -19.28 2.10
C HIS A 123 -12.15 -18.26 3.02
N VAL A 124 -11.68 -18.68 4.21
CA VAL A 124 -10.95 -17.78 5.13
C VAL A 124 -9.70 -17.23 4.46
N PHE A 125 -8.94 -18.07 3.74
CA PHE A 125 -7.76 -17.64 3.02
C PHE A 125 -8.09 -16.59 1.96
N LEU A 126 -9.04 -16.87 1.07
CA LEU A 126 -9.44 -15.95 0.01
C LEU A 126 -9.95 -14.61 0.58
N GLU A 127 -10.74 -14.65 1.66
CA GLU A 127 -11.19 -13.44 2.33
C GLU A 127 -10.02 -12.64 2.90
N THR A 128 -9.08 -13.31 3.57
CA THR A 128 -7.87 -12.68 4.12
C THR A 128 -7.04 -12.00 3.02
N THR A 129 -6.91 -12.64 1.86
CA THR A 129 -6.15 -12.10 0.71
C THR A 129 -6.76 -10.84 0.08
N LYS A 130 -7.99 -10.45 0.44
CA LYS A 130 -8.56 -9.18 -0.02
C LYS A 130 -7.88 -7.96 0.58
N LEU A 131 -7.25 -8.10 1.76
CA LEU A 131 -6.58 -7.00 2.46
C LEU A 131 -5.08 -7.24 2.63
N VAL A 132 -4.66 -8.49 2.85
CA VAL A 132 -3.26 -8.80 3.19
C VAL A 132 -2.73 -9.88 2.27
N SER A 133 -1.63 -9.61 1.56
CA SER A 133 -0.96 -10.61 0.73
C SER A 133 -0.41 -11.75 1.60
N PRO A 134 -0.58 -13.02 1.20
CA PRO A 134 0.13 -14.11 1.83
C PRO A 134 1.60 -14.11 1.37
N VAL A 135 2.45 -14.82 2.11
CA VAL A 135 3.81 -15.15 1.64
C VAL A 135 3.84 -16.40 0.75
N VAL A 136 2.80 -17.24 0.85
CA VAL A 136 2.60 -18.45 0.06
C VAL A 136 1.12 -18.53 -0.32
N ASN A 137 0.83 -18.60 -1.61
CA ASN A 137 -0.53 -18.72 -2.11
C ASN A 137 -1.05 -20.15 -1.98
N LEU A 138 -2.38 -20.30 -1.90
CA LEU A 138 -3.00 -21.61 -2.10
C LEU A 138 -2.78 -22.04 -3.55
N VAL A 139 -2.41 -23.31 -3.73
CA VAL A 139 -2.31 -23.98 -5.02
C VAL A 139 -3.70 -24.41 -5.48
#